data_AF-A0A4Q3IRK9-F1
#
_entry.id   AF-A0A4Q3IRK9-F1
#
_cell.length_a   1.000
_cell.length_b   1.000
_cell.length_c   1.000
_cell.angle_alpha   90.00
_cell.angle_beta   90.00
_cell.angle_gamma   90.00
#
_symmetry.space_group_name_H-M   'P 1'
#
loop_
_entity.id
_entity.type
_entity.pdbx_description
1 polymer ?
#
loop_
_entity_poly.entity_id
_entity_poly.type
_entity_poly.pdbx_seq_one_letter_code
_entity_poly.pdbx_strand_id
1 'polypeptide(L)'
;MARPLRRIASALLVLVGAGATAAVSYGAETGGRLSTTAIVGLVRETEVKIAAEVDGRLEAVAVTPGQRVKKGDVIAVLSSPTLDATFEEAKASVAKARADRARVYAGTRKELVDIARRNVEIAESNRNLAKQQFQRVDTLAARNVQSQQNRDETAGALRKAEARLRLQQADYQRSMAGPTAEERASADADL
;
A
#
# COMPACT_ATOMS: atom_id res chain seq x y z
N MET A 1 -93.27 -91.24 -10.09
CA MET A 1 -92.28 -90.94 -9.02
C MET A 1 -91.03 -90.38 -9.67
N ALA A 2 -90.58 -89.18 -9.29
CA ALA A 2 -89.62 -88.35 -10.01
C ALA A 2 -88.33 -88.10 -9.21
N ARG A 3 -87.17 -88.01 -9.91
CA ARG A 3 -85.96 -87.16 -9.66
C ARG A 3 -84.61 -87.88 -9.88
N PRO A 4 -83.95 -87.72 -11.05
CA PRO A 4 -82.49 -87.86 -11.16
C PRO A 4 -81.74 -86.59 -11.64
N LEU A 5 -82.42 -85.50 -12.02
CA LEU A 5 -81.76 -84.32 -12.62
C LEU A 5 -80.94 -83.43 -11.65
N ARG A 6 -81.14 -83.52 -10.32
CA ARG A 6 -80.50 -82.58 -9.37
C ARG A 6 -79.02 -82.86 -9.09
N ARG A 7 -78.53 -84.10 -9.30
CA ARG A 7 -77.14 -84.48 -9.02
C ARG A 7 -76.15 -84.04 -10.11
N ILE A 8 -76.61 -83.95 -11.35
CA ILE A 8 -75.79 -83.48 -12.48
C ILE A 8 -75.60 -81.95 -12.39
N ALA A 9 -76.63 -81.22 -11.98
CA ALA A 9 -76.57 -79.77 -11.77
C ALA A 9 -75.59 -79.37 -10.65
N SER A 10 -75.52 -80.14 -9.54
CA SER A 10 -74.56 -79.89 -8.46
C SER A 10 -73.11 -80.17 -8.87
N ALA A 11 -72.87 -81.15 -9.74
CA ALA A 11 -71.52 -81.49 -10.20
C ALA A 11 -70.94 -80.41 -11.15
N LEU A 12 -71.78 -79.85 -12.03
CA LEU A 12 -71.39 -78.75 -12.93
C LEU A 12 -71.05 -77.46 -12.16
N LEU A 13 -71.76 -77.17 -11.08
CA LEU A 13 -71.56 -75.95 -10.28
C LEU A 13 -70.22 -75.99 -9.52
N VAL A 14 -69.80 -77.16 -9.05
CA VAL A 14 -68.48 -77.36 -8.40
C VAL A 14 -67.33 -77.19 -9.40
N LEU A 15 -67.52 -77.66 -10.64
CA LEU A 15 -66.50 -77.55 -11.70
C LEU A 15 -66.29 -76.10 -12.16
N VAL A 16 -67.38 -75.32 -12.28
CA VAL A 16 -67.29 -73.89 -12.60
C VAL A 16 -66.69 -73.10 -11.44
N GLY A 17 -67.02 -73.45 -10.19
CA GLY A 17 -66.42 -72.83 -9.00
C GLY A 17 -64.91 -73.06 -8.90
N ALA A 18 -64.45 -74.28 -9.17
CA ALA A 18 -63.02 -74.61 -9.18
C ALA A 18 -62.25 -73.94 -10.34
N GLY A 19 -62.89 -73.77 -11.49
CA GLY A 19 -62.29 -73.02 -12.61
C GLY A 19 -62.12 -71.52 -12.30
N ALA A 20 -63.10 -70.91 -11.63
CA ALA A 20 -63.04 -69.50 -11.26
C ALA A 20 -61.98 -69.22 -10.19
N THR A 21 -61.84 -70.11 -9.19
CA THR A 21 -60.79 -69.95 -8.16
C THR A 21 -59.40 -70.14 -8.74
N ALA A 22 -59.20 -71.09 -9.67
CA ALA A 22 -57.93 -71.28 -10.35
C ALA A 22 -57.52 -70.07 -11.22
N ALA A 23 -58.48 -69.44 -11.92
CA ALA A 23 -58.23 -68.26 -12.73
C ALA A 23 -57.84 -67.03 -11.90
N VAL A 24 -58.46 -66.84 -10.73
CA VAL A 24 -58.13 -65.73 -9.82
C VAL A 24 -56.76 -65.94 -9.17
N SER A 25 -56.41 -67.17 -8.78
CA SER A 25 -55.06 -67.45 -8.25
C SER A 25 -53.97 -67.25 -9.30
N TYR A 26 -54.23 -67.62 -10.56
CA TYR A 26 -53.26 -67.41 -11.65
C TYR A 26 -53.10 -65.92 -12.00
N GLY A 27 -54.20 -65.16 -11.98
CA GLY A 27 -54.16 -63.71 -12.20
C GLY A 27 -53.43 -62.94 -11.10
N ALA A 28 -53.54 -63.39 -9.85
CA ALA A 28 -52.86 -62.79 -8.70
C ALA A 28 -51.34 -63.00 -8.72
N GLU A 29 -50.84 -64.10 -9.29
CA GLU A 29 -49.39 -64.35 -9.43
C GLU A 29 -48.74 -63.57 -10.59
N THR A 30 -49.55 -63.09 -11.56
CA THR A 30 -49.07 -62.25 -12.68
C THR A 30 -49.09 -60.75 -12.42
N GLY A 31 -49.37 -60.32 -11.17
CA GLY A 31 -49.21 -58.94 -10.73
C GLY A 31 -47.74 -58.53 -10.79
N GLY A 32 -47.32 -57.99 -11.94
CA GLY A 32 -45.96 -57.58 -12.23
C GLY A 32 -45.34 -56.80 -11.09
N ARG A 33 -44.33 -57.38 -10.45
CA ARG A 33 -43.47 -56.69 -9.49
C ARG A 33 -42.79 -55.55 -10.27
N LEU A 34 -43.26 -54.32 -10.06
CA LEU A 34 -42.58 -53.12 -10.54
C LEU A 34 -41.19 -53.12 -9.90
N SER A 35 -40.21 -53.65 -10.62
CA SER A 35 -38.82 -53.64 -10.20
C SER A 35 -38.31 -52.22 -10.41
N THR A 36 -38.48 -51.38 -9.40
CA THR A 36 -37.75 -50.12 -9.30
C THR A 36 -36.27 -50.45 -9.18
N THR A 37 -35.59 -50.56 -10.32
CA THR A 37 -34.14 -50.59 -10.37
C THR A 37 -33.66 -49.23 -9.87
N ALA A 38 -33.17 -49.19 -8.64
CA ALA A 38 -32.55 -48.00 -8.08
C ALA A 38 -31.30 -47.67 -8.92
N ILE A 39 -31.40 -46.64 -9.76
CA ILE A 39 -30.25 -46.10 -10.50
C ILE A 39 -29.37 -45.38 -9.47
N VAL A 40 -28.28 -46.02 -9.07
CA VAL A 40 -27.28 -45.39 -8.19
C VAL A 40 -26.45 -44.43 -9.03
N GLY A 41 -26.80 -43.14 -8.96
CA GLY A 41 -26.04 -42.05 -9.55
C GLY A 41 -25.06 -41.46 -8.53
N LEU A 42 -23.84 -41.16 -8.98
CA LEU A 42 -22.85 -40.41 -8.19
C LEU A 42 -22.99 -38.93 -8.54
N VAL A 43 -23.36 -38.10 -7.56
CA VAL A 43 -23.29 -36.64 -7.70
C VAL A 43 -21.87 -36.21 -7.38
N ARG A 44 -21.19 -35.56 -8.33
CA ARG A 44 -19.86 -34.99 -8.11
C ARG A 44 -20.00 -33.52 -7.76
N GLU A 45 -19.61 -33.17 -6.54
CA GLU A 45 -19.49 -31.79 -6.08
C GLU A 45 -18.02 -31.35 -6.15
N THR A 46 -17.78 -30.07 -6.46
CA THR A 46 -16.42 -29.49 -6.40
C THR A 46 -16.29 -28.73 -5.10
N GLU A 47 -15.50 -29.25 -4.18
CA GLU A 47 -15.23 -28.60 -2.89
C GLU A 47 -13.94 -27.76 -2.99
N VAL A 48 -14.00 -26.52 -2.52
CA VAL A 48 -12.84 -25.63 -2.45
C VAL A 48 -12.70 -25.15 -1.00
N LYS A 49 -11.53 -25.39 -0.41
CA LYS A 49 -11.20 -24.91 0.93
C LYS A 49 -10.66 -23.49 0.83
N ILE A 50 -11.31 -22.56 1.53
CA ILE A 50 -10.90 -21.16 1.60
C ILE A 50 -10.16 -20.96 2.91
N ALA A 51 -8.93 -20.45 2.85
CA ALA A 51 -8.11 -20.10 4.01
C ALA A 51 -7.69 -18.63 3.92
N ALA A 52 -7.49 -18.01 5.09
CA ALA A 52 -6.92 -16.67 5.15
C ALA A 52 -5.41 -16.73 4.82
N GLU A 53 -4.92 -15.75 4.06
CA GLU A 53 -3.50 -15.62 3.73
C GLU A 53 -2.69 -14.97 4.86
N VAL A 54 -3.38 -14.23 5.73
CA VAL A 54 -2.77 -13.49 6.85
C VAL A 54 -3.35 -13.93 8.18
N ASP A 55 -2.50 -13.95 9.20
CA ASP A 55 -2.92 -14.23 10.57
C ASP A 55 -3.68 -13.04 11.16
N GLY A 56 -4.83 -13.34 11.79
CA GLY A 56 -5.69 -12.33 12.39
C GLY A 56 -6.76 -12.96 13.28
N ARG A 57 -7.38 -12.13 14.11
CA ARG A 57 -8.55 -12.53 14.90
C ARG A 57 -9.79 -12.51 14.01
N LEU A 58 -10.53 -13.62 13.97
CA LEU A 58 -11.83 -13.66 13.31
C LEU A 58 -12.79 -12.69 14.04
N GLU A 59 -13.18 -11.62 13.35
CA GLU A 59 -14.06 -10.59 13.90
C GLU A 59 -15.52 -10.93 13.60
N ALA A 60 -15.80 -11.32 12.36
CA ALA A 60 -17.14 -11.70 11.93
C ALA A 60 -17.11 -12.73 10.81
N VAL A 61 -18.11 -13.60 10.78
CA VAL A 61 -18.46 -14.43 9.63
C VAL A 61 -19.73 -13.85 9.03
N ALA A 62 -19.65 -13.39 7.78
CA ALA A 62 -20.72 -12.65 7.12
C ALA A 62 -21.72 -13.56 6.38
N VAL A 63 -21.48 -14.87 6.37
CA VAL A 63 -22.27 -15.86 5.64
C VAL A 63 -22.75 -16.99 6.55
N THR A 64 -23.89 -17.57 6.20
CA THR A 64 -24.46 -18.72 6.90
C THR A 64 -24.34 -20.01 6.08
N PRO A 65 -24.32 -21.20 6.72
CA PRO A 65 -24.29 -22.47 5.99
C PRO A 65 -25.46 -22.60 5.01
N GLY A 66 -25.16 -22.93 3.75
CA GLY A 66 -26.15 -23.05 2.67
C GLY A 66 -26.49 -21.75 1.93
N GLN A 67 -25.90 -20.61 2.35
CA GLN A 67 -26.06 -19.35 1.63
C GLN A 67 -25.30 -19.37 0.30
N ARG A 68 -25.97 -18.94 -0.78
CA ARG A 68 -25.35 -18.80 -2.10
C ARG A 68 -24.50 -17.52 -2.13
N VAL A 69 -23.20 -17.67 -2.41
CA VAL A 69 -22.24 -16.56 -2.56
C VAL A 69 -21.74 -16.46 -4.01
N LYS A 70 -21.29 -15.27 -4.40
CA LYS A 70 -20.68 -14.96 -5.69
C LYS A 70 -19.20 -14.62 -5.51
N LYS A 71 -18.45 -14.61 -6.62
CA LYS A 71 -17.05 -14.18 -6.63
C LYS A 71 -16.95 -12.73 -6.16
N GLY A 72 -16.17 -12.50 -5.09
CA GLY A 72 -15.95 -11.19 -4.49
C GLY A 72 -16.78 -10.94 -3.22
N ASP A 73 -17.68 -11.84 -2.84
CA ASP A 73 -18.43 -11.70 -1.60
C ASP A 73 -17.52 -11.93 -0.38
N VAL A 74 -17.67 -11.09 0.64
CA VAL A 74 -16.94 -11.21 1.90
C VAL A 74 -17.55 -12.34 2.72
N ILE A 75 -16.74 -13.36 2.99
CA ILE A 75 -17.14 -14.54 3.76
C ILE A 75 -16.84 -14.34 5.26
N ALA A 76 -15.68 -13.77 5.56
CA ALA A 76 -15.23 -13.50 6.91
C ALA A 76 -14.36 -12.23 6.95
N VAL A 77 -14.43 -11.51 8.06
CA VAL A 77 -13.60 -10.35 8.35
C VAL A 77 -12.61 -10.74 9.45
N LEU A 78 -11.33 -10.53 9.18
CA LEU A 78 -10.26 -10.74 10.14
C LEU A 78 -9.73 -9.36 10.56
N SER A 79 -9.61 -9.15 11.86
CA SER A 79 -8.94 -7.99 12.44
C SER A 79 -7.52 -8.39 12.84
N SER A 80 -6.53 -7.65 12.35
CA SER A 80 -5.13 -7.86 12.71
C SER A 80 -4.52 -6.52 13.15
N PRO A 81 -4.45 -6.24 14.47
CA PRO A 81 -3.91 -4.98 14.96
C PRO A 81 -2.44 -4.78 14.56
N THR A 82 -1.71 -5.87 14.33
CA THR A 82 -0.33 -5.82 13.83
C THR A 82 -0.29 -5.31 12.39
N LEU A 83 -1.19 -5.79 11.51
CA LEU A 83 -1.25 -5.28 10.13
C LEU A 83 -1.65 -3.81 10.09
N ASP A 84 -2.66 -3.41 10.88
CA ASP A 84 -3.08 -2.01 10.96
C ASP A 84 -1.94 -1.11 11.45
N ALA A 85 -1.19 -1.55 12.46
CA ALA A 85 -0.01 -0.83 12.95
C ALA A 85 1.07 -0.70 11.87
N THR A 86 1.40 -1.78 11.14
CA THR A 86 2.39 -1.73 10.05
C THR A 86 1.92 -0.84 8.89
N PHE A 87 0.62 -0.81 8.61
CA PHE A 87 0.04 0.05 7.59
C PHE A 87 0.15 1.53 7.97
N GLU A 88 -0.21 1.88 9.21
CA GLU A 88 -0.07 3.25 9.69
C GLU A 88 1.41 3.67 9.81
N GLU A 89 2.32 2.75 10.17
CA GLU A 89 3.76 3.00 10.15
C GLU A 89 4.27 3.27 8.73
N ALA A 90 3.90 2.44 7.75
CA ALA A 90 4.27 2.63 6.35
C ALA A 90 3.74 3.97 5.80
N LYS A 91 2.50 4.31 6.14
CA LYS A 91 1.89 5.60 5.79
C LYS A 91 2.59 6.78 6.43
N ALA A 92 3.00 6.66 7.70
CA ALA A 92 3.81 7.66 8.38
C ALA A 92 5.20 7.81 7.73
N SER A 93 5.81 6.70 7.31
CA SER A 93 7.08 6.70 6.57
C SER A 93 6.96 7.46 5.24
N VAL A 94 5.90 7.21 4.47
CA VAL A 94 5.62 7.97 3.23
C VAL A 94 5.38 9.45 3.51
N ALA A 95 4.64 9.78 4.56
CA ALA A 95 4.40 11.17 4.96
C ALA A 95 5.72 11.88 5.33
N LYS A 96 6.62 11.18 6.03
CA LYS A 96 7.95 11.67 6.37
C LYS A 96 8.80 11.90 5.11
N ALA A 97 8.88 10.92 4.20
CA ALA A 97 9.62 11.05 2.95
C ALA A 97 9.11 12.25 2.11
N ARG A 98 7.79 12.44 2.04
CA ARG A 98 7.18 13.62 1.40
C ARG A 98 7.59 14.94 2.06
N ALA A 99 7.60 14.99 3.40
CA ALA A 99 8.01 16.17 4.14
C ALA A 99 9.51 16.49 3.94
N ASP A 100 10.35 15.46 3.91
CA ASP A 100 11.78 15.59 3.65
C ASP A 100 12.05 16.10 2.24
N ARG A 101 11.34 15.56 1.24
CA ARG A 101 11.37 16.09 -0.13
C ARG A 101 10.94 17.55 -0.17
N ALA A 102 9.79 17.89 0.44
CA ALA A 102 9.32 19.28 0.45
C ALA A 102 10.34 20.23 1.11
N ARG A 103 11.03 19.78 2.16
CA ARG A 103 12.12 20.52 2.81
C ARG A 103 13.31 20.74 1.90
N VAL A 104 13.75 19.71 1.15
CA VAL A 104 14.82 19.85 0.15
C VAL A 104 14.38 20.84 -0.93
N TYR A 105 13.20 20.70 -1.50
CA TYR A 105 12.70 21.58 -2.57
C TYR A 105 12.43 23.03 -2.11
N ALA A 106 12.04 23.24 -0.85
CA ALA A 106 11.93 24.57 -0.26
C ALA A 106 13.30 25.29 -0.20
N GLY A 107 14.39 24.51 -0.21
CA GLY A 107 15.75 25.02 -0.34
C GLY A 107 16.20 25.87 0.84
N THR A 108 17.15 26.77 0.55
CA THR A 108 17.65 27.71 1.54
C THR A 108 16.56 28.71 1.91
N ARG A 109 16.23 28.76 3.19
CA ARG A 109 15.32 29.75 3.78
C ARG A 109 15.70 31.18 3.35
N LYS A 110 14.70 32.01 3.01
CA LYS A 110 14.91 33.42 2.57
C LYS A 110 15.70 34.22 3.59
N GLU A 111 15.47 33.94 4.87
CA GLU A 111 16.15 34.56 6.00
C GLU A 111 17.67 34.27 5.97
N LEU A 112 18.07 33.06 5.59
CA LEU A 112 19.49 32.70 5.48
C LEU A 112 20.16 33.40 4.30
N VAL A 113 19.45 33.52 3.18
CA VAL A 113 19.93 34.27 2.02
C VAL A 113 20.10 35.76 2.36
N ASP A 114 19.14 36.33 3.09
CA ASP A 114 19.20 37.72 3.56
C ASP A 114 20.37 37.93 4.54
N ILE A 115 20.61 37.01 5.48
CA ILE A 115 21.77 37.05 6.38
C ILE A 115 23.07 37.01 5.58
N ALA A 116 23.19 36.11 4.60
CA ALA A 116 24.37 36.02 3.75
C ALA A 116 24.57 37.32 2.94
N ARG A 117 23.50 37.94 2.43
CA ARG A 117 23.58 39.26 1.78
C ARG A 117 24.12 40.33 2.74
N ARG A 118 23.60 40.41 3.97
CA ARG A 118 24.09 41.36 4.98
C ARG A 118 25.56 41.14 5.34
N ASN A 119 26.01 39.89 5.38
CA ASN A 119 27.43 39.59 5.62
C ASN A 119 28.33 40.08 4.48
N VAL A 120 27.87 40.03 3.23
CA VAL A 120 28.56 40.65 2.09
C VAL A 120 28.65 42.17 2.29
N GLU A 121 27.55 42.85 2.62
CA GLU A 121 27.54 44.31 2.86
C GLU A 121 28.50 44.73 4.00
N ILE A 122 28.57 43.94 5.06
CA ILE A 122 29.52 44.14 6.17
C ILE A 122 30.97 43.95 5.67
N ALA A 123 31.24 42.91 4.88
CA ALA A 123 32.56 42.64 4.34
C ALA A 123 33.02 43.74 3.35
N GLU A 124 32.11 44.27 2.54
CA GLU A 124 32.36 45.40 1.64
C GLU A 124 32.74 46.66 2.42
N SER A 125 31.99 46.96 3.48
CA SER A 125 32.26 48.10 4.37
C SER A 125 33.65 48.00 5.01
N ASN A 126 34.01 46.82 5.52
CA ASN A 126 35.32 46.55 6.08
C ASN A 126 36.45 46.67 5.04
N ARG A 127 36.23 46.19 3.82
CA ARG A 127 37.18 46.33 2.71
C ARG A 127 37.38 47.80 2.35
N ASN A 128 36.32 48.60 2.34
CA ASN A 128 36.40 50.04 2.04
C ASN A 128 37.20 50.78 3.12
N LEU A 129 36.97 50.48 4.41
CA LEU A 129 37.76 51.03 5.51
C LEU A 129 39.25 50.67 5.36
N ALA A 130 39.57 49.38 5.13
CA ALA A 130 40.93 48.92 4.94
C ALA A 130 41.61 49.60 3.73
N LYS A 131 40.86 49.80 2.65
CA LYS A 131 41.35 50.51 1.45
C LYS A 131 41.69 51.96 1.76
N GLN A 132 40.82 52.68 2.46
CA GLN A 132 41.06 54.07 2.85
C GLN A 132 42.26 54.19 3.79
N GLN A 133 42.43 53.24 4.72
CA GLN A 133 43.57 53.20 5.63
C GLN A 133 44.88 52.97 4.86
N PHE A 134 44.90 51.98 3.96
CA PHE A 134 46.07 51.71 3.11
C PHE A 134 46.42 52.93 2.24
N GLN A 135 45.45 53.55 1.57
CA GLN A 135 45.69 54.75 0.74
C GLN A 135 46.29 55.90 1.54
N ARG A 136 45.85 56.08 2.79
CA ARG A 136 46.39 57.10 3.70
C ARG A 136 47.84 56.81 4.07
N VAL A 137 48.15 55.58 4.46
CA VAL A 137 49.53 55.18 4.83
C VAL A 137 50.45 55.21 3.62
N ASP A 138 49.98 54.77 2.44
CA ASP A 138 50.73 54.81 1.18
C ASP A 138 51.15 56.24 0.80
N THR A 139 50.21 57.19 0.91
CA THR A 139 50.46 58.62 0.63
C THR A 139 51.47 59.23 1.62
N LEU A 140 51.41 58.84 2.91
CA LEU A 140 52.33 59.34 3.94
C LEU A 140 53.72 58.68 3.84
N ALA A 141 53.79 57.40 3.48
CA ALA A 141 55.04 56.68 3.24
C ALA A 141 55.78 57.25 2.02
N ALA A 142 55.06 57.63 0.95
CA ALA A 142 55.65 58.32 -0.20
C ALA A 142 56.29 59.68 0.15
N ARG A 143 55.85 60.28 1.27
CA ARG A 143 56.43 61.53 1.82
C ARG A 143 57.50 61.28 2.90
N ASN A 144 57.95 60.03 3.09
CA ASN A 144 58.87 59.60 4.15
C ASN A 144 58.37 59.89 5.58
N VAL A 145 57.06 60.03 5.80
CA VAL A 145 56.45 60.32 7.13
C VAL A 145 56.09 59.03 7.89
N GLN A 146 56.01 57.90 7.19
CA GLN A 146 55.59 56.59 7.73
C GLN A 146 56.60 55.50 7.33
N SER A 147 56.72 54.45 8.15
CA SER A 147 57.64 53.33 7.88
C SER A 147 57.12 52.41 6.77
N GLN A 148 58.04 51.80 6.02
CA GLN A 148 57.68 50.77 5.01
C GLN A 148 56.94 49.58 5.66
N GLN A 149 57.32 49.21 6.88
CA GLN A 149 56.65 48.16 7.64
C GLN A 149 55.14 48.45 7.80
N ASN A 150 54.75 49.67 8.17
CA ASN A 150 53.33 50.01 8.36
C ASN A 150 52.56 50.01 7.02
N ARG A 151 53.23 50.36 5.93
CA ARG A 151 52.66 50.25 4.57
C ARG A 151 52.39 48.78 4.21
N ASP A 152 53.35 47.89 4.48
CA ASP A 152 53.20 46.46 4.20
C ASP A 152 52.11 45.81 5.09
N GLU A 153 52.03 46.21 6.35
CA GLU A 153 50.98 45.78 7.29
C GLU A 153 49.58 46.18 6.79
N THR A 154 49.39 47.44 6.39
CA THR A 154 48.10 47.92 5.87
C THR A 154 47.76 47.33 4.49
N ALA A 155 48.75 47.09 3.63
CA ALA A 155 48.56 46.35 2.38
C ALA A 155 48.12 44.90 2.64
N GLY A 156 48.71 44.25 3.65
CA GLY A 156 48.28 42.93 4.12
C GLY A 156 46.84 42.92 4.65
N ALA A 157 46.47 43.94 5.43
CA ALA A 157 45.12 44.10 5.96
C ALA A 157 44.07 44.28 4.85
N LEU A 158 44.39 45.10 3.82
CA LEU A 158 43.52 45.26 2.64
C LEU A 158 43.34 43.93 1.89
N ARG A 159 44.43 43.21 1.60
CA ARG A 159 44.36 41.90 0.94
C ARG A 159 43.51 40.89 1.74
N LYS A 160 43.64 40.90 3.07
CA LYS A 160 42.81 40.06 3.95
C LYS A 160 41.33 40.44 3.89
N ALA A 161 41.00 41.73 3.87
CA ALA A 161 39.63 42.21 3.76
C ALA A 161 39.01 41.86 2.39
N GLU A 162 39.76 41.96 1.30
CA GLU A 162 39.32 41.55 -0.04
C GLU A 162 39.09 40.03 -0.13
N ALA A 163 39.98 39.22 0.44
CA ALA A 163 39.78 37.78 0.51
C ALA A 163 38.51 37.42 1.32
N ARG A 164 38.25 38.14 2.42
CA ARG A 164 37.04 37.94 3.24
C ARG A 164 35.77 38.33 2.49
N LEU A 165 35.81 39.41 1.69
CA LEU A 165 34.68 39.77 0.82
C LEU A 165 34.38 38.67 -0.21
N ARG A 166 35.40 38.15 -0.89
CA ARG A 166 35.22 37.05 -1.87
C ARG A 166 34.63 35.80 -1.22
N LEU A 167 35.08 35.48 0.00
CA LEU A 167 34.53 34.36 0.78
C LEU A 167 33.03 34.56 1.05
N GLN A 168 32.63 35.73 1.56
CA GLN A 168 31.22 36.01 1.85
C GLN A 168 30.35 36.06 0.58
N GLN A 169 30.90 36.54 -0.53
CA GLN A 169 30.21 36.50 -1.83
C GLN A 169 29.99 35.06 -2.29
N ALA A 170 30.98 34.18 -2.14
CA ALA A 170 30.84 32.75 -2.45
C ALA A 170 29.78 32.08 -1.55
N ASP A 171 29.76 32.41 -0.25
CA ASP A 171 28.76 31.91 0.69
C ASP A 171 27.33 32.38 0.32
N TYR A 172 27.18 33.63 -0.12
CA TYR A 172 25.90 34.15 -0.62
C TYR A 172 25.45 33.45 -1.91
N GLN A 173 26.35 33.24 -2.86
CA GLN A 173 26.04 32.51 -4.09
C GLN A 173 25.65 31.06 -3.80
N ARG A 174 26.37 30.39 -2.88
CA ARG A 174 26.01 29.04 -2.41
C ARG A 174 24.62 29.02 -1.77
N SER A 175 24.30 30.02 -0.95
CA SER A 175 23.00 30.13 -0.29
C SER A 175 21.87 30.34 -1.30
N MET A 176 22.11 31.14 -2.35
CA MET A 176 21.19 31.41 -3.46
C MET A 176 20.98 30.22 -4.40
N ALA A 177 22.04 29.46 -4.70
CA ALA A 177 21.97 28.30 -5.58
C ALA A 177 21.04 27.21 -5.03
N GLY A 178 20.86 27.17 -3.70
CA GLY A 178 19.95 26.23 -3.05
C GLY A 178 20.42 24.77 -3.19
N PRO A 179 19.50 23.81 -3.13
CA PRO A 179 19.83 22.39 -3.17
C PRO A 179 20.41 21.95 -4.51
N THR A 180 21.42 21.10 -4.45
CA THR A 180 22.05 20.54 -5.65
C THR A 180 21.07 19.63 -6.42
N ALA A 181 21.39 19.34 -7.67
CA ALA A 181 20.61 18.37 -8.45
C ALA A 181 20.68 16.98 -7.83
N GLU A 182 21.82 16.62 -7.23
CA GLU A 182 22.04 15.36 -6.52
C GLU A 182 21.16 15.26 -5.26
N GLU A 183 21.08 16.32 -4.46
CA GLU A 183 20.21 16.36 -3.28
C GLU A 183 18.72 16.22 -3.65
N ARG A 184 18.30 16.84 -4.76
CA ARG A 184 16.95 16.68 -5.29
C ARG A 184 16.69 15.25 -5.78
N ALA A 185 17.63 14.67 -6.52
CA ALA A 185 17.52 13.31 -7.02
C ALA A 185 17.45 12.27 -5.89
N SER A 186 18.25 12.42 -4.83
CA SER A 186 18.16 11.55 -3.65
C SER A 186 16.82 11.69 -2.94
N ALA A 187 16.33 12.92 -2.77
CA ALA A 187 15.02 13.17 -2.17
C ALA A 187 13.84 12.66 -3.01
N ASP A 188 14.01 12.55 -4.34
CA ASP A 188 13.05 11.91 -5.24
C ASP A 188 13.15 10.37 -5.20
N ALA A 189 14.33 9.81 -4.90
CA ALA A 189 14.55 8.37 -4.81
C ALA A 189 14.03 7.75 -3.50
N ASP A 190 13.98 8.53 -2.42
CA ASP A 190 13.51 8.10 -1.10
C ASP A 190 11.97 8.05 -0.95
N LEU A 191 11.22 8.43 -2.00
CA LEU A 191 9.77 8.60 -2.00
C LEU A 191 9.07 7.54 -2.87
#